data_AF-A0A238XVP1-F1
#
_entry.id   AF-A0A238XVP1-F1
#
_cell.length_a   1.000
_cell.length_b   1.000
_cell.length_c   1.000
_cell.angle_alpha   90.00
_cell.angle_beta   90.00
_cell.angle_gamma   90.00
#
_symmetry.space_group_name_H-M   'P 1'
#
loop_
_entity.id
_entity.type
_entity.pdbx_description
1 polymer ?
#
loop_
_entity_poly.entity_id
_entity_poly.type
_entity_poly.pdbx_seq_one_letter_code
_entity_poly.pdbx_strand_id
1 'polypeptide(L)'
;MAEFQKIENDEQLEAWLKTQDLQMIRMIAARASLRRLPAAMAEVDQKVGAIDGKDFVLACLRANLLSWVAITCHTPDMSSVENTARSAAKSLLNVAYSATAAAHSAAFFAANSASLSSIRSADAVASSVHSVDSAAYSAANYADYKDAESGQTDGYLAVFSQSLWPYVTPVQSLLSEWETFAGLPDPDGLWAFWRDWYAGMLQGTPMDWDLQLQVALIEPEVWDAGPQAVAEEIARIEAEFAKRFSDQEPRQEAFEPRSLERLLANKVIGSIQCQKLSVDISDAFERFYSQTGANQVPETFLPLQSVPKSLLRISAVLRHDVHTPESEQKLREEIGRLNAKVSLLETELAKAQTANPTVFSKAFLRQAASSLGDWKLYAALCGGLWFVSGDEFGMQQRLENIIALRDAIFGDENPVPAPETMLPDNPVREV
;
A
#
# COMPACT_ATOMS: atom_id res chain seq x y z
N MET A 1 27.31 -0.02 15.75
CA MET A 1 26.36 0.61 14.82
C MET A 1 27.09 1.77 14.19
N ALA A 2 27.18 1.84 12.86
CA ALA A 2 27.76 3.01 12.20
C ALA A 2 26.92 4.24 12.59
N GLU A 3 27.59 5.36 12.85
CA GLU A 3 26.94 6.62 13.22
C GLU A 3 26.04 7.08 12.06
N PHE A 4 24.80 7.45 12.37
CA PHE A 4 23.81 7.90 11.38
C PHE A 4 24.31 9.20 10.74
N GLN A 5 24.77 9.11 9.50
CA GLN A 5 25.23 10.29 8.78
C GLN A 5 24.02 10.93 8.11
N LYS A 6 23.59 12.06 8.66
CA LYS A 6 22.53 12.91 8.09
C LYS A 6 22.87 13.24 6.62
N ILE A 7 21.88 13.13 5.73
CA ILE A 7 22.02 13.46 4.31
C ILE A 7 21.58 14.92 4.13
N GLU A 8 22.51 15.80 3.76
CA GLU A 8 22.31 17.24 3.64
C GLU A 8 22.63 17.78 2.24
N ASN A 9 23.25 16.98 1.37
CA ASN A 9 23.63 17.37 0.03
C ASN A 9 23.61 16.20 -0.97
N ASP A 10 23.68 16.53 -2.27
CA ASP A 10 23.61 15.58 -3.39
C ASP A 10 24.74 14.54 -3.33
N GLU A 11 25.95 14.92 -2.93
CA GLU A 11 27.09 14.01 -2.82
C GLU A 11 26.86 12.94 -1.73
N GLN A 12 26.28 13.33 -0.61
CA GLN A 12 25.89 12.41 0.46
C GLN A 12 24.74 11.50 0.05
N LEU A 13 23.73 12.05 -0.66
CA LEU A 13 22.62 11.25 -1.18
C LEU A 13 23.13 10.21 -2.19
N GLU A 14 24.00 10.61 -3.12
CA GLU A 14 24.60 9.72 -4.11
C GLU A 14 25.46 8.63 -3.45
N ALA A 15 26.31 9.01 -2.50
CA ALA A 15 27.12 8.06 -1.74
C ALA A 15 26.24 7.06 -0.98
N TRP A 16 25.15 7.53 -0.38
CA TRP A 16 24.18 6.67 0.30
C TRP A 16 23.48 5.73 -0.69
N LEU A 17 22.92 6.24 -1.78
CA LEU A 17 22.21 5.45 -2.79
C LEU A 17 23.07 4.32 -3.36
N LYS A 18 24.39 4.52 -3.53
CA LYS A 18 25.34 3.47 -3.97
C LYS A 18 25.44 2.29 -3.00
N THR A 19 25.03 2.45 -1.75
CA THR A 19 25.04 1.39 -0.71
C THR A 19 23.70 0.69 -0.55
N GLN A 20 22.63 1.22 -1.16
CA GLN A 20 21.27 0.71 -0.98
C GLN A 20 20.93 -0.40 -1.98
N ASP A 21 19.89 -1.16 -1.66
CA ASP A 21 19.30 -2.09 -2.62
C ASP A 21 18.55 -1.36 -3.74
N LEU A 22 18.20 -2.11 -4.79
CA LEU A 22 17.54 -1.54 -5.96
C LEU A 22 16.12 -1.03 -5.67
N GLN A 23 15.41 -1.59 -4.70
CA GLN A 23 14.04 -1.17 -4.36
C GLN A 23 14.07 0.23 -3.74
N MET A 24 14.99 0.47 -2.82
CA MET A 24 15.21 1.77 -2.21
C MET A 24 15.58 2.83 -3.25
N ILE A 25 16.55 2.53 -4.14
CA ILE A 25 16.99 3.46 -5.18
C ILE A 25 15.82 3.82 -6.12
N ARG A 26 15.03 2.82 -6.53
CA ARG A 26 13.85 3.02 -7.38
C ARG A 26 12.77 3.85 -6.69
N MET A 27 12.55 3.61 -5.40
CA MET A 27 11.58 4.35 -4.60
C MET A 27 11.92 5.84 -4.53
N ILE A 28 13.18 6.19 -4.22
CA ILE A 28 13.63 7.58 -4.21
C ILE A 28 13.45 8.22 -5.59
N ALA A 29 13.88 7.53 -6.65
CA ALA A 29 13.74 8.04 -8.02
C ALA A 29 12.27 8.22 -8.44
N ALA A 30 11.38 7.30 -8.06
CA ALA A 30 9.95 7.39 -8.36
C ALA A 30 9.31 8.57 -7.62
N ARG A 31 9.63 8.79 -6.34
CA ARG A 31 9.12 9.94 -5.56
C ARG A 31 9.65 11.27 -6.08
N ALA A 32 10.93 11.35 -6.43
CA ALA A 32 11.52 12.52 -7.08
C ALA A 32 10.81 12.86 -8.40
N SER A 33 10.46 11.83 -9.18
CA SER A 33 9.68 12.00 -10.42
C SER A 33 8.24 12.46 -10.16
N LEU A 34 7.55 11.89 -9.18
CA LEU A 34 6.19 12.30 -8.79
C LEU A 34 6.13 13.77 -8.41
N ARG A 35 7.16 14.29 -7.72
CA ARG A 35 7.26 15.72 -7.34
C ARG A 35 7.26 16.67 -8.53
N ARG A 36 7.64 16.21 -9.72
CA ARG A 36 7.69 17.00 -10.96
C ARG A 36 6.44 16.84 -11.83
N LEU A 37 5.57 15.88 -11.50
CA LEU A 37 4.39 15.57 -12.29
C LEU A 37 3.41 16.75 -12.47
N PRO A 38 3.20 17.65 -11.48
CA PRO A 38 2.36 18.83 -11.67
C PRO A 38 2.76 19.72 -12.86
N ALA A 39 4.06 19.84 -13.12
CA ALA A 39 4.56 20.62 -14.26
C ALA A 39 4.18 20.00 -15.60
N ALA A 40 4.09 18.67 -15.68
CA ALA A 40 3.55 18.01 -16.87
C ALA A 40 2.03 18.25 -16.97
N MET A 41 1.30 18.10 -15.86
CA MET A 41 -0.15 18.31 -15.79
C MET A 41 -0.59 19.72 -16.22
N ALA A 42 0.24 20.74 -15.98
CA ALA A 42 0.01 22.11 -16.45
C ALA A 42 -0.05 22.23 -18.00
N GLU A 43 0.49 21.25 -18.72
CA GLU A 43 0.53 21.21 -20.19
C GLU A 43 -0.67 20.47 -20.79
N VAL A 44 -1.63 19.97 -19.98
CA VAL A 44 -2.70 19.06 -20.47
C VAL A 44 -3.55 19.64 -21.61
N ASP A 45 -3.80 20.95 -21.60
CA ASP A 45 -4.59 21.66 -22.63
C ASP A 45 -3.70 22.37 -23.67
N GLN A 46 -2.38 22.17 -23.61
CA GLN A 46 -1.41 22.82 -24.49
C GLN A 46 -0.93 21.87 -25.59
N LYS A 47 -0.29 22.43 -26.63
CA LYS A 47 0.47 21.61 -27.58
C LYS A 47 1.93 21.61 -27.18
N VAL A 48 2.48 20.42 -26.96
CA VAL A 48 3.88 20.24 -26.58
C VAL A 48 4.67 19.86 -27.84
N GLY A 49 4.93 20.86 -28.68
CA GLY A 49 5.46 20.68 -30.02
C GLY A 49 4.46 20.05 -30.98
N ALA A 50 4.71 18.82 -31.41
CA ALA A 50 3.86 18.10 -32.36
C ALA A 50 2.76 17.28 -31.68
N ILE A 51 2.78 17.15 -30.34
CA ILE A 51 1.96 16.22 -29.58
C ILE A 51 0.93 16.98 -28.76
N ASP A 52 -0.24 16.38 -28.62
CA ASP A 52 -1.31 16.91 -27.78
C ASP A 52 -0.92 16.82 -26.30
N GLY A 53 -1.23 17.86 -25.52
CA GLY A 53 -0.89 17.94 -24.11
C GLY A 53 -1.46 16.77 -23.30
N LYS A 54 -2.63 16.26 -23.68
CA LYS A 54 -3.26 15.11 -23.03
C LYS A 54 -2.44 13.84 -23.21
N ASP A 55 -1.95 13.60 -24.42
CA ASP A 55 -1.10 12.44 -24.73
C ASP A 55 0.23 12.53 -23.96
N PHE A 56 0.79 13.75 -23.88
CA PHE A 56 2.01 14.00 -23.11
C PHE A 56 1.82 13.72 -21.62
N VAL A 57 0.77 14.28 -21.02
CA VAL A 57 0.44 14.09 -19.60
C VAL A 57 0.18 12.63 -19.29
N LEU A 58 -0.58 11.93 -20.15
CA LEU A 58 -0.85 10.51 -20.00
C LEU A 58 0.42 9.68 -20.04
N ALA A 59 1.35 9.98 -20.95
CA ALA A 59 2.63 9.28 -21.02
C ALA A 59 3.48 9.49 -19.75
N CYS A 60 3.50 10.71 -19.21
CA CYS A 60 4.17 11.03 -17.94
C CYS A 60 3.54 10.27 -16.75
N LEU A 61 2.20 10.24 -16.68
CA LEU A 61 1.45 9.51 -15.66
C LEU A 61 1.74 8.01 -15.72
N ARG A 62 1.66 7.41 -16.92
CA ARG A 62 1.97 6.00 -17.15
C ARG A 62 3.39 5.65 -16.71
N ALA A 63 4.38 6.47 -17.07
CA ALA A 63 5.77 6.21 -16.69
C ALA A 63 5.96 6.25 -15.17
N ASN A 64 5.34 7.23 -14.49
CA ASN A 64 5.41 7.32 -13.04
C ASN A 64 4.70 6.13 -12.36
N LEU A 65 3.52 5.74 -12.85
CA LEU A 65 2.82 4.56 -12.36
C LEU A 65 3.68 3.29 -12.51
N LEU A 66 4.31 3.09 -13.67
CA LEU A 66 5.18 1.93 -13.90
C LEU A 66 6.42 1.94 -13.00
N SER A 67 7.01 3.12 -12.76
CA SER A 67 8.12 3.29 -11.81
C SER A 67 7.72 2.86 -10.41
N TRP A 68 6.51 3.26 -10.02
CA TRP A 68 5.94 2.99 -8.72
C TRP A 68 5.65 1.50 -8.52
N VAL A 69 4.95 0.91 -9.48
CA VAL A 69 4.57 -0.51 -9.50
C VAL A 69 5.80 -1.43 -9.61
N ALA A 70 6.84 -1.01 -10.33
CA ALA A 70 8.11 -1.76 -10.42
C ALA A 70 8.85 -1.93 -9.08
N ILE A 71 8.56 -1.12 -8.07
CA ILE A 71 9.14 -1.27 -6.73
C ILE A 71 8.47 -2.40 -5.97
N THR A 72 7.16 -2.57 -6.16
CA THR A 72 6.32 -3.52 -5.43
C THR A 72 6.03 -4.80 -6.21
N CYS A 73 6.34 -4.88 -7.50
CA CYS A 73 6.09 -6.05 -8.34
C CYS A 73 7.00 -7.27 -8.08
N HIS A 74 6.39 -8.45 -8.20
CA HIS A 74 7.08 -9.74 -8.16
C HIS A 74 7.94 -9.94 -9.40
N THR A 75 8.98 -10.77 -9.26
CA THR A 75 9.89 -11.14 -10.36
C THR A 75 9.21 -11.69 -11.63
N PRO A 76 8.14 -12.53 -11.59
CA PRO A 76 7.46 -12.96 -12.82
C PRO A 76 6.82 -11.78 -13.58
N ASP A 77 6.12 -10.89 -12.89
CA ASP A 77 5.43 -9.74 -13.50
C ASP A 77 6.40 -8.62 -13.85
N MET A 78 7.56 -8.57 -13.21
CA MET A 78 8.62 -7.59 -13.46
C MET A 78 9.04 -7.56 -14.93
N SER A 79 9.09 -8.72 -15.61
CA SER A 79 9.42 -8.79 -17.04
C SER A 79 8.38 -8.07 -17.92
N SER A 80 7.09 -8.16 -17.54
CA SER A 80 6.01 -7.45 -18.20
C SER A 80 6.13 -5.95 -17.91
N VAL A 81 6.27 -5.57 -16.64
CA VAL A 81 6.44 -4.17 -16.22
C VAL A 81 7.64 -3.51 -16.90
N GLU A 82 8.76 -4.20 -17.03
CA GLU A 82 9.95 -3.69 -17.72
C GLU A 82 9.73 -3.49 -19.21
N ASN A 83 9.03 -4.41 -19.87
CA ASN A 83 8.68 -4.27 -21.28
C ASN A 83 7.73 -3.08 -21.49
N THR A 84 6.72 -2.95 -20.62
CA THR A 84 5.77 -1.83 -20.61
C THR A 84 6.48 -0.51 -20.34
N ALA A 85 7.38 -0.46 -19.37
CA ALA A 85 8.20 0.71 -19.04
C ALA A 85 9.10 1.11 -20.21
N ARG A 86 9.73 0.15 -20.88
CA ARG A 86 10.53 0.41 -22.08
C ARG A 86 9.67 0.97 -23.22
N SER A 87 8.43 0.51 -23.35
CA SER A 87 7.48 1.07 -24.32
C SER A 87 7.13 2.52 -23.99
N ALA A 88 6.74 2.79 -22.74
CA ALA A 88 6.43 4.14 -22.26
C ALA A 88 7.62 5.10 -22.43
N ALA A 89 8.84 4.64 -22.12
CA ALA A 89 10.07 5.38 -22.31
C ALA A 89 10.33 5.76 -23.77
N LYS A 90 10.08 4.84 -24.70
CA LYS A 90 10.23 5.10 -26.15
C LYS A 90 9.22 6.13 -26.63
N SER A 91 7.96 6.03 -26.18
CA SER A 91 6.93 7.03 -26.50
C SER A 91 7.36 8.41 -26.02
N LEU A 92 7.87 8.51 -24.79
CA LEU A 92 8.35 9.76 -24.19
C LEU A 92 9.60 10.34 -24.87
N LEU A 93 10.57 9.51 -25.26
CA LEU A 93 11.77 9.98 -25.97
C LEU A 93 11.44 10.63 -27.32
N ASN A 94 10.37 10.16 -27.98
CA ASN A 94 9.88 10.79 -29.21
C ASN A 94 9.14 12.12 -28.94
N VAL A 95 8.61 12.31 -27.73
CA VAL A 95 7.89 13.54 -27.31
C VAL A 95 8.83 14.61 -26.74
N ALA A 96 9.88 14.17 -26.06
CA ALA A 96 10.80 14.97 -25.25
C ALA A 96 11.53 16.09 -26.00
N TYR A 97 11.70 15.98 -27.32
CA TYR A 97 12.39 17.00 -28.10
C TYR A 97 11.62 18.34 -28.17
N SER A 98 10.38 18.40 -27.69
CA SER A 98 9.54 19.61 -27.72
C SER A 98 8.90 20.04 -26.40
N ALA A 99 9.16 19.34 -25.29
CA ALA A 99 8.59 19.67 -23.97
C ALA A 99 9.47 20.58 -23.13
N THR A 100 8.88 21.21 -22.11
CA THR A 100 9.64 21.95 -21.09
C THR A 100 10.64 21.00 -20.41
N ALA A 101 11.83 21.51 -20.07
CA ALA A 101 12.93 20.70 -19.54
C ALA A 101 12.54 19.87 -18.30
N ALA A 102 11.67 20.42 -17.45
CA ALA A 102 11.19 19.77 -16.22
C ALA A 102 10.33 18.53 -16.49
N ALA A 103 9.42 18.62 -17.45
CA ALA A 103 8.48 17.53 -17.76
C ALA A 103 9.19 16.41 -18.57
N HIS A 104 10.15 16.75 -19.42
CA HIS A 104 11.07 15.78 -20.02
C HIS A 104 11.86 15.02 -18.94
N SER A 105 12.40 15.74 -17.96
CA SER A 105 13.13 15.15 -16.84
C SER A 105 12.29 14.10 -16.11
N ALA A 106 11.08 14.45 -15.68
CA ALA A 106 10.18 13.54 -14.97
C ALA A 106 9.90 12.26 -15.77
N ALA A 107 9.52 12.41 -17.04
CA ALA A 107 9.29 11.32 -17.97
C ALA A 107 10.52 10.40 -18.13
N PHE A 108 11.70 11.00 -18.35
CA PHE A 108 12.94 10.28 -18.52
C PHE A 108 13.37 9.52 -17.25
N PHE A 109 13.17 10.12 -16.07
CA PHE A 109 13.53 9.49 -14.80
C PHE A 109 12.59 8.37 -14.43
N ALA A 110 11.29 8.54 -14.62
CA ALA A 110 10.31 7.49 -14.43
C ALA A 110 10.60 6.28 -15.36
N ALA A 111 10.84 6.55 -16.64
CA ALA A 111 11.27 5.53 -17.58
C ALA A 111 12.54 4.78 -17.14
N ASN A 112 13.55 5.50 -16.68
CA ASN A 112 14.82 4.90 -16.28
C ASN A 112 14.74 4.14 -14.94
N SER A 113 13.99 4.66 -13.96
CA SER A 113 13.82 4.03 -12.65
C SER A 113 13.12 2.67 -12.78
N ALA A 114 12.12 2.58 -13.65
CA ALA A 114 11.49 1.32 -13.98
C ALA A 114 12.49 0.33 -14.65
N SER A 115 13.39 0.80 -15.52
CA SER A 115 14.26 -0.02 -16.39
C SER A 115 15.50 -0.70 -15.76
N LEU A 116 15.51 -0.95 -14.45
CA LEU A 116 16.51 -1.77 -13.69
C LEU A 116 17.94 -1.21 -13.50
N SER A 117 18.40 -0.15 -14.16
CA SER A 117 19.79 0.30 -13.91
C SER A 117 19.88 1.29 -12.74
N SER A 118 20.28 0.81 -11.55
CA SER A 118 20.52 1.63 -10.36
C SER A 118 21.42 2.85 -10.61
N ILE A 119 22.44 2.70 -11.49
CA ILE A 119 23.39 3.75 -11.84
C ILE A 119 22.68 4.92 -12.55
N ARG A 120 21.80 4.64 -13.53
CA ARG A 120 21.07 5.72 -14.23
C ARG A 120 19.96 6.31 -13.37
N SER A 121 19.41 5.56 -12.41
CA SER A 121 18.44 6.08 -11.44
C SER A 121 19.08 7.06 -10.45
N ALA A 122 20.33 6.80 -10.01
CA ALA A 122 21.09 7.74 -9.19
C ALA A 122 21.48 9.00 -9.98
N ASP A 123 21.99 8.85 -11.21
CA ASP A 123 22.26 9.98 -12.11
C ASP A 123 20.99 10.76 -12.45
N ALA A 124 19.84 10.08 -12.54
CA ALA A 124 18.53 10.67 -12.77
C ALA A 124 18.07 11.54 -11.60
N VAL A 125 18.18 11.04 -10.37
CA VAL A 125 17.91 11.82 -9.15
C VAL A 125 18.81 13.06 -9.11
N ALA A 126 20.11 12.88 -9.35
CA ALA A 126 21.10 13.97 -9.41
C ALA A 126 20.89 14.95 -10.59
N SER A 127 20.24 14.52 -11.68
CA SER A 127 19.96 15.34 -12.87
C SER A 127 18.57 15.97 -12.85
N SER A 128 17.73 15.70 -11.86
CA SER A 128 16.34 16.15 -11.76
C SER A 128 16.13 17.65 -11.48
N VAL A 129 17.11 18.45 -11.84
CA VAL A 129 17.54 19.63 -11.09
C VAL A 129 17.37 20.94 -11.86
N HIS A 130 16.98 20.93 -13.13
CA HIS A 130 16.80 22.16 -13.88
C HIS A 130 15.34 22.68 -13.83
N SER A 131 14.92 23.21 -12.67
CA SER A 131 13.82 24.20 -12.63
C SER A 131 14.35 25.62 -12.56
N VAL A 132 13.64 26.54 -13.20
CA VAL A 132 13.96 27.99 -13.24
C VAL A 132 13.76 28.64 -11.85
N ASP A 133 13.07 27.96 -10.93
CA ASP A 133 12.86 28.36 -9.54
C ASP A 133 13.78 27.56 -8.59
N SER A 134 14.74 28.26 -7.98
CA SER A 134 15.71 27.69 -7.03
C SER A 134 15.07 27.22 -5.72
N ALA A 135 13.92 27.77 -5.33
CA ALA A 135 13.22 27.41 -4.10
C ALA A 135 12.54 26.04 -4.23
N ALA A 136 11.80 25.83 -5.31
CA ALA A 136 11.20 24.53 -5.64
C ALA A 136 12.28 23.45 -5.82
N TYR A 137 13.43 23.82 -6.41
CA TYR A 137 14.58 22.93 -6.52
C TYR A 137 15.11 22.47 -5.16
N SER A 138 15.43 23.43 -4.28
CA SER A 138 15.97 23.12 -2.95
C SER A 138 14.99 22.27 -2.12
N ALA A 139 13.69 22.49 -2.30
CA ALA A 139 12.65 21.73 -1.63
C ALA A 139 12.53 20.29 -2.12
N ALA A 140 12.72 20.05 -3.43
CA ALA A 140 12.75 18.71 -4.00
C ALA A 140 13.93 17.90 -3.42
N ASN A 141 15.15 18.45 -3.46
CA ASN A 141 16.32 17.76 -2.89
C ASN A 141 16.14 17.51 -1.39
N TYR A 142 15.61 18.49 -0.65
CA TYR A 142 15.33 18.30 0.77
C TYR A 142 14.33 17.15 1.02
N ALA A 143 13.29 17.04 0.19
CA ALA A 143 12.33 15.96 0.28
C ALA A 143 12.97 14.59 -0.05
N ASP A 144 13.86 14.54 -1.04
CA ASP A 144 14.63 13.33 -1.37
C ASP A 144 15.56 12.92 -0.21
N TYR A 145 16.20 13.89 0.46
CA TYR A 145 17.01 13.62 1.65
C TYR A 145 16.15 13.07 2.80
N LYS A 146 14.94 13.61 2.99
CA LYS A 146 14.00 13.12 4.01
C LYS A 146 13.47 11.73 3.71
N ASP A 147 13.21 11.43 2.45
CA ASP A 147 12.86 10.09 2.02
C ASP A 147 14.02 9.12 2.30
N ALA A 148 15.27 9.52 2.03
CA ALA A 148 16.45 8.72 2.30
C ALA A 148 16.69 8.48 3.80
N GLU A 149 16.57 9.52 4.64
CA GLU A 149 16.65 9.40 6.11
C GLU A 149 15.58 8.43 6.66
N SER A 150 14.37 8.51 6.12
CA SER A 150 13.27 7.62 6.50
C SER A 150 13.51 6.19 6.02
N GLY A 151 13.98 6.03 4.78
CA GLY A 151 14.32 4.73 4.22
C GLY A 151 15.43 4.01 4.99
N GLN A 152 16.40 4.76 5.54
CA GLN A 152 17.43 4.21 6.43
C GLN A 152 16.85 3.68 7.75
N THR A 153 15.82 4.32 8.29
CA THR A 153 15.28 4.04 9.62
C THR A 153 14.19 2.96 9.57
N ASP A 154 13.26 3.11 8.64
CA ASP A 154 11.98 2.38 8.62
C ASP A 154 11.84 1.49 7.36
N GLY A 155 12.82 1.51 6.46
CA GLY A 155 12.79 0.77 5.19
C GLY A 155 12.00 1.48 4.09
N TYR A 156 12.10 0.96 2.86
CA TYR A 156 11.53 1.63 1.68
C TYR A 156 9.99 1.71 1.71
N LEU A 157 9.32 0.74 2.33
CA LEU A 157 7.86 0.73 2.42
C LEU A 157 7.32 1.88 3.27
N ALA A 158 8.00 2.22 4.37
CA ALA A 158 7.58 3.31 5.23
C ALA A 158 7.61 4.66 4.50
N VAL A 159 8.51 4.82 3.52
CA VAL A 159 8.60 6.03 2.70
C VAL A 159 7.35 6.21 1.82
N PHE A 160 6.65 5.14 1.46
CA PHE A 160 5.39 5.22 0.71
C PHE A 160 4.25 5.83 1.51
N SER A 161 4.26 5.64 2.82
CA SER A 161 3.23 6.17 3.73
C SER A 161 3.50 7.63 4.14
N GLN A 162 4.53 8.25 3.57
CA GLN A 162 4.85 9.65 3.83
C GLN A 162 4.29 10.56 2.76
N SER A 163 3.78 11.72 3.19
CA SER A 163 3.44 12.82 2.30
C SER A 163 4.58 13.08 1.31
N LEU A 164 4.23 13.36 0.06
CA LEU A 164 5.23 13.56 -1.01
C LEU A 164 6.12 14.79 -0.72
N TRP A 165 5.58 15.80 -0.04
CA TRP A 165 6.30 17.00 0.38
C TRP A 165 6.31 17.13 1.90
N PRO A 166 7.49 17.14 2.54
CA PRO A 166 7.57 17.39 3.98
C PRO A 166 7.21 18.83 4.36
N TYR A 167 7.34 19.78 3.41
CA TYR A 167 6.97 21.19 3.58
C TYR A 167 6.34 21.75 2.30
N VAL A 168 5.25 22.50 2.46
CA VAL A 168 4.39 22.97 1.34
C VAL A 168 4.84 24.34 0.81
N THR A 169 5.30 25.25 1.67
CA THR A 169 5.57 26.65 1.29
C THR A 169 6.51 26.83 0.10
N PRO A 170 7.66 26.11 0.00
CA PRO A 170 8.59 26.31 -1.10
C PRO A 170 8.09 25.80 -2.46
N VAL A 171 6.99 25.04 -2.49
CA VAL A 171 6.49 24.34 -3.68
C VAL A 171 5.07 24.74 -4.05
N GLN A 172 4.58 25.86 -3.49
CA GLN A 172 3.22 26.33 -3.71
C GLN A 172 2.91 26.57 -5.20
N SER A 173 3.89 27.00 -5.99
CA SER A 173 3.75 27.16 -7.45
C SER A 173 3.44 25.83 -8.14
N LEU A 174 4.25 24.78 -7.88
CA LEU A 174 4.00 23.44 -8.40
C LEU A 174 2.66 22.86 -7.91
N LEU A 175 2.31 23.08 -6.64
CA LEU A 175 1.03 22.62 -6.12
C LEU A 175 -0.15 23.36 -6.74
N SER A 176 0.01 24.63 -7.11
CA SER A 176 -1.03 25.39 -7.83
C SER A 176 -1.25 24.86 -9.25
N GLU A 177 -0.23 24.32 -9.91
CA GLU A 177 -0.36 23.63 -11.19
C GLU A 177 -1.21 22.35 -11.04
N TRP A 178 -0.93 21.58 -10.00
CA TRP A 178 -1.75 20.42 -9.63
C TRP A 178 -3.19 20.81 -9.29
N GLU A 179 -3.41 21.82 -8.45
CA GLU A 179 -4.75 22.30 -8.08
C GLU A 179 -5.54 22.76 -9.32
N THR A 180 -4.86 23.42 -10.26
CA THR A 180 -5.45 23.82 -11.53
C THR A 180 -5.89 22.59 -12.32
N PHE A 181 -5.00 21.61 -12.52
CA PHE A 181 -5.31 20.36 -13.22
C PHE A 181 -6.45 19.56 -12.55
N ALA A 182 -6.42 19.45 -11.23
CA ALA A 182 -7.45 18.77 -10.43
C ALA A 182 -8.81 19.47 -10.52
N GLY A 183 -8.82 20.81 -10.68
CA GLY A 183 -10.01 21.62 -10.83
C GLY A 183 -10.58 21.69 -12.25
N LEU A 184 -9.88 21.17 -13.27
CA LEU A 184 -10.38 21.20 -14.65
C LEU A 184 -11.69 20.40 -14.77
N PRO A 185 -12.68 20.88 -15.55
CA PRO A 185 -13.85 20.09 -15.88
C PRO A 185 -13.45 18.78 -16.57
N ASP A 186 -13.97 17.66 -16.06
CA ASP A 186 -13.70 16.32 -16.60
C ASP A 186 -15.02 15.56 -16.79
N PRO A 187 -15.88 16.00 -17.74
CA PRO A 187 -17.22 15.44 -17.90
C PRO A 187 -17.19 13.96 -18.31
N ASP A 188 -16.12 13.53 -18.97
CA ASP A 188 -15.94 12.17 -19.47
C ASP A 188 -15.13 11.29 -18.49
N GLY A 189 -14.67 11.85 -17.36
CA GLY A 189 -13.89 11.12 -16.35
C GLY A 189 -12.50 10.68 -16.81
N LEU A 190 -11.91 11.35 -17.79
CA LEU A 190 -10.60 11.01 -18.38
C LEU A 190 -9.47 11.04 -17.34
N TRP A 191 -9.57 11.94 -16.37
CA TRP A 191 -8.53 12.24 -15.39
C TRP A 191 -8.91 11.82 -13.97
N ALA A 192 -10.11 11.30 -13.75
CA ALA A 192 -10.63 10.94 -12.43
C ALA A 192 -9.68 10.02 -11.64
N PHE A 193 -9.33 8.86 -12.21
CA PHE A 193 -8.38 7.92 -11.60
C PHE A 193 -7.03 8.58 -11.29
N TRP A 194 -6.48 9.32 -12.26
CA TRP A 194 -5.17 9.96 -12.11
C TRP A 194 -5.16 11.03 -11.03
N ARG A 195 -6.30 11.70 -10.84
CA ARG A 195 -6.44 12.70 -9.77
C ARG A 195 -6.42 12.03 -8.40
N ASP A 196 -7.21 10.97 -8.23
CA ASP A 196 -7.26 10.23 -6.97
C ASP A 196 -5.92 9.55 -6.67
N TRP A 197 -5.29 8.98 -7.70
CA TRP A 197 -3.98 8.36 -7.61
C TRP A 197 -2.91 9.36 -7.15
N TYR A 198 -2.77 10.51 -7.82
CA TYR A 198 -1.76 11.50 -7.45
C TYR A 198 -2.07 12.16 -6.08
N ALA A 199 -3.34 12.41 -5.78
CA ALA A 199 -3.75 12.92 -4.47
C ALA A 199 -3.39 11.95 -3.33
N GLY A 200 -3.55 10.64 -3.55
CA GLY A 200 -3.10 9.61 -2.61
C GLY A 200 -1.58 9.63 -2.41
N MET A 201 -0.80 9.73 -3.49
CA MET A 201 0.66 9.87 -3.39
C MET A 201 1.08 11.13 -2.63
N LEU A 202 0.41 12.25 -2.90
CA LEU A 202 0.67 13.53 -2.25
C LEU A 202 0.50 13.45 -0.72
N GLN A 203 -0.49 12.68 -0.26
CA GLN A 203 -0.87 12.54 1.14
C GLN A 203 -0.15 11.40 1.88
N GLY A 204 0.61 10.54 1.17
CA GLY A 204 1.16 9.32 1.75
C GLY A 204 0.10 8.23 1.98
N THR A 205 -1.00 8.27 1.22
CA THR A 205 -2.06 7.27 1.24
C THR A 205 -2.27 6.73 -0.18
N PRO A 206 -1.29 5.97 -0.71
CA PRO A 206 -1.38 5.43 -2.08
C PRO A 206 -2.63 4.56 -2.25
N MET A 207 -3.14 4.49 -3.47
CA MET A 207 -4.21 3.55 -3.83
C MET A 207 -3.78 2.09 -3.59
N ASP A 208 -4.73 1.18 -3.63
CA ASP A 208 -4.43 -0.25 -3.52
C ASP A 208 -3.41 -0.70 -4.59
N TRP A 209 -2.41 -1.47 -4.16
CA TRP A 209 -1.29 -1.90 -5.01
C TRP A 209 -1.73 -2.81 -6.15
N ASP A 210 -2.69 -3.71 -5.91
CA ASP A 210 -3.19 -4.63 -6.93
C ASP A 210 -4.00 -3.87 -8.00
N LEU A 211 -4.70 -2.80 -7.61
CA LEU A 211 -5.38 -1.91 -8.55
C LEU A 211 -4.38 -1.17 -9.43
N GLN A 212 -3.37 -0.55 -8.81
CA GLN A 212 -2.33 0.16 -9.53
C GLN A 212 -1.55 -0.74 -10.50
N LEU A 213 -1.26 -1.98 -10.07
CA LEU A 213 -0.61 -2.99 -10.92
C LEU A 213 -1.44 -3.33 -12.15
N GLN A 214 -2.75 -3.57 -11.99
CA GLN A 214 -3.62 -3.88 -13.12
C GLN A 214 -3.70 -2.71 -14.12
N VAL A 215 -3.79 -1.47 -13.63
CA VAL A 215 -3.76 -0.28 -14.50
C VAL A 215 -2.41 -0.15 -15.21
N ALA A 216 -1.29 -0.40 -14.52
CA ALA A 216 0.03 -0.33 -15.12
C ALA A 216 0.22 -1.38 -16.25
N LEU A 217 -0.44 -2.53 -16.14
CA LEU A 217 -0.39 -3.64 -17.08
C LEU A 217 -1.43 -3.56 -18.20
N ILE A 218 -2.17 -2.45 -18.33
CA ILE A 218 -3.01 -2.21 -19.51
C ILE A 218 -2.17 -2.37 -20.78
N GLU A 219 -2.73 -3.09 -21.75
CA GLU A 219 -2.06 -3.44 -23.01
C GLU A 219 -1.56 -2.20 -23.76
N PRO A 220 -0.33 -2.23 -24.34
CA PRO A 220 0.25 -1.08 -25.03
C PRO A 220 -0.65 -0.46 -26.09
N GLU A 221 -1.44 -1.26 -26.81
CA GLU A 221 -2.35 -0.81 -27.85
C GLU A 221 -3.46 0.10 -27.32
N VAL A 222 -3.91 -0.12 -26.08
CA VAL A 222 -4.91 0.74 -25.42
C VAL A 222 -4.28 2.09 -25.07
N TRP A 223 -3.02 2.09 -24.62
CA TRP A 223 -2.29 3.34 -24.36
C TRP A 223 -2.04 4.14 -25.63
N ASP A 224 -1.70 3.47 -26.74
CA ASP A 224 -1.45 4.11 -28.03
C ASP A 224 -2.74 4.64 -28.68
N ALA A 225 -3.91 4.14 -28.26
CA ALA A 225 -5.22 4.65 -28.67
C ALA A 225 -5.61 5.97 -27.99
N GLY A 226 -4.87 6.40 -26.97
CA GLY A 226 -4.98 7.71 -26.33
C GLY A 226 -5.81 7.76 -25.04
N PRO A 227 -5.96 8.95 -24.44
CA PRO A 227 -6.52 9.14 -23.10
C PRO A 227 -7.91 8.54 -22.89
N GLN A 228 -8.78 8.59 -23.90
CA GLN A 228 -10.14 8.09 -23.79
C GLN A 228 -10.18 6.56 -23.69
N ALA A 229 -9.45 5.84 -24.55
CA ALA A 229 -9.39 4.39 -24.49
C ALA A 229 -8.79 3.90 -23.16
N VAL A 230 -7.78 4.60 -22.64
CA VAL A 230 -7.17 4.30 -21.35
C VAL A 230 -8.17 4.54 -20.20
N ALA A 231 -8.89 5.66 -20.19
CA ALA A 231 -9.87 5.95 -19.14
C ALA A 231 -11.00 4.91 -19.12
N GLU A 232 -11.49 4.48 -20.30
CA GLU A 232 -12.50 3.42 -20.42
C GLU A 232 -12.00 2.09 -19.85
N GLU A 233 -10.75 1.71 -20.13
CA GLU A 233 -10.16 0.48 -19.62
C GLU A 233 -9.86 0.55 -18.12
N ILE A 234 -9.40 1.71 -17.61
CA ILE A 234 -9.25 1.94 -16.17
C ILE A 234 -10.59 1.80 -15.47
N ALA A 235 -11.66 2.40 -15.99
CA ALA A 235 -12.99 2.28 -15.40
C ALA A 235 -13.47 0.80 -15.38
N ARG A 236 -13.14 0.02 -16.41
CA ARG A 236 -13.40 -1.43 -16.45
C ARG A 236 -12.62 -2.15 -15.34
N ILE A 237 -11.34 -1.86 -15.18
CA ILE A 237 -10.48 -2.43 -14.14
C ILE A 237 -10.98 -2.03 -12.76
N GLU A 238 -11.32 -0.77 -12.51
CA GLU A 238 -11.88 -0.29 -11.24
C GLU A 238 -13.20 -0.98 -10.92
N ALA A 239 -14.07 -1.19 -11.92
CA ALA A 239 -15.32 -1.92 -11.73
C ALA A 239 -15.09 -3.41 -11.43
N GLU A 240 -14.14 -4.07 -12.11
CA GLU A 240 -13.77 -5.46 -11.85
C GLU A 240 -13.08 -5.63 -10.49
N PHE A 241 -12.19 -4.70 -10.15
CA PHE A 241 -11.52 -4.62 -8.87
C PHE A 241 -12.56 -4.40 -7.77
N ALA A 242 -13.36 -3.35 -7.89
CA ALA A 242 -14.49 -3.11 -7.00
C ALA A 242 -15.35 -4.35 -6.90
N LYS A 243 -15.70 -5.03 -7.98
CA LYS A 243 -16.46 -6.30 -7.93
C LYS A 243 -15.71 -7.41 -7.20
N ARG A 244 -14.41 -7.62 -7.41
CA ARG A 244 -13.62 -8.60 -6.64
C ARG A 244 -13.65 -8.31 -5.14
N PHE A 245 -13.78 -7.03 -4.77
CA PHE A 245 -13.72 -6.53 -3.40
C PHE A 245 -15.09 -6.09 -2.80
N SER A 246 -16.13 -6.01 -3.62
CA SER A 246 -17.50 -5.51 -3.38
C SER A 246 -18.57 -6.46 -3.91
N ASP A 247 -18.22 -7.54 -4.62
CA ASP A 247 -19.01 -8.77 -4.58
C ASP A 247 -19.25 -8.92 -3.09
N GLN A 248 -20.50 -8.67 -2.72
CA GLN A 248 -20.94 -8.79 -1.35
C GLN A 248 -20.55 -10.20 -1.00
N GLU A 249 -19.46 -10.35 -0.23
CA GLU A 249 -18.95 -11.67 0.14
C GLU A 249 -20.19 -12.47 0.49
N PRO A 250 -20.45 -13.56 -0.26
CA PRO A 250 -21.78 -14.14 -0.32
C PRO A 250 -22.25 -14.35 1.10
N ARG A 251 -23.47 -13.90 1.41
CA ARG A 251 -24.00 -13.93 2.78
C ARG A 251 -23.69 -15.29 3.40
N GLN A 252 -22.93 -15.27 4.49
CA GLN A 252 -22.41 -16.47 5.15
C GLN A 252 -23.38 -16.90 6.24
N GLU A 253 -24.59 -17.30 5.85
CA GLU A 253 -25.70 -17.58 6.79
C GLU A 253 -25.32 -18.64 7.84
N ALA A 254 -24.52 -19.64 7.46
CA ALA A 254 -24.03 -20.67 8.37
C ALA A 254 -23.10 -20.15 9.49
N PHE A 255 -22.57 -18.93 9.34
CA PHE A 255 -21.62 -18.29 10.25
C PHE A 255 -22.20 -17.06 10.96
N GLU A 256 -23.47 -16.73 10.70
CA GLU A 256 -24.12 -15.58 11.33
C GLU A 256 -24.32 -15.78 12.83
N PRO A 257 -24.11 -14.74 13.64
CA PRO A 257 -24.34 -14.82 15.08
C PRO A 257 -25.81 -15.06 15.38
N ARG A 258 -26.08 -15.95 16.34
CA ARG A 258 -27.44 -16.20 16.84
C ARG A 258 -28.04 -14.99 17.55
N SER A 259 -27.20 -14.18 18.19
CA SER A 259 -27.61 -12.97 18.92
C SER A 259 -26.58 -11.86 18.74
N LEU A 260 -27.08 -10.63 18.62
CA LEU A 260 -26.27 -9.40 18.59
C LEU A 260 -26.41 -8.58 19.88
N GLU A 261 -27.19 -9.05 20.86
CA GLU A 261 -27.56 -8.29 22.06
C GLU A 261 -26.34 -7.76 22.82
N ARG A 262 -25.33 -8.61 23.05
CA ARG A 262 -24.10 -8.23 23.77
C ARG A 262 -23.31 -7.15 23.02
N LEU A 263 -23.20 -7.29 21.70
CA LEU A 263 -22.44 -6.35 20.86
C LEU A 263 -23.16 -5.00 20.76
N LEU A 264 -24.49 -5.02 20.55
CA LEU A 264 -25.32 -3.81 20.49
C LEU A 264 -25.35 -3.08 21.84
N ALA A 265 -25.47 -3.81 22.95
CA ALA A 265 -25.39 -3.25 24.31
C ALA A 265 -24.04 -2.55 24.59
N ASN A 266 -22.99 -2.92 23.85
CA ASN A 266 -21.64 -2.38 24.01
C ASN A 266 -21.10 -1.78 22.69
N LYS A 267 -21.96 -1.18 21.86
CA LYS A 267 -21.62 -0.76 20.48
C LYS A 267 -20.37 0.12 20.37
N VAL A 268 -20.15 1.03 21.35
CA VAL A 268 -18.98 1.93 21.39
C VAL A 268 -17.70 1.13 21.57
N ILE A 269 -17.68 0.21 22.54
CA ILE A 269 -16.54 -0.66 22.81
C ILE A 269 -16.32 -1.57 21.59
N GLY A 270 -17.37 -2.16 21.03
CA GLY A 270 -17.30 -3.00 19.84
C GLY A 270 -16.70 -2.29 18.63
N SER A 271 -17.13 -1.05 18.36
CA SER A 271 -16.55 -0.25 17.29
C SER A 271 -15.07 0.04 17.51
N ILE A 272 -14.66 0.41 18.73
CA ILE A 272 -13.26 0.71 19.04
C ILE A 272 -12.40 -0.55 18.88
N GLN A 273 -12.87 -1.69 19.39
CA GLN A 273 -12.16 -2.96 19.27
C GLN A 273 -11.98 -3.40 17.81
N CYS A 274 -13.02 -3.25 16.98
CA CYS A 274 -12.92 -3.55 15.54
C CYS A 274 -11.84 -2.70 14.87
N GLN A 275 -11.79 -1.40 15.17
CA GLN A 275 -10.80 -0.50 14.58
C GLN A 275 -9.38 -0.80 15.04
N LYS A 276 -9.21 -1.01 16.36
CA LYS A 276 -7.92 -1.37 16.90
C LYS A 276 -7.39 -2.66 16.28
N LEU A 277 -8.22 -3.71 16.25
CA LEU A 277 -7.80 -4.99 15.67
C LEU A 277 -7.52 -4.87 14.16
N SER A 278 -8.27 -4.03 13.45
CA SER A 278 -7.99 -3.72 12.05
C SER A 278 -6.59 -3.12 11.87
N VAL A 279 -6.21 -2.17 12.73
CA VAL A 279 -4.87 -1.55 12.72
C VAL A 279 -3.80 -2.58 13.09
N ASP A 280 -3.99 -3.32 14.19
CA ASP A 280 -3.01 -4.32 14.66
C ASP A 280 -2.70 -5.38 13.58
N ILE A 281 -3.71 -5.81 12.81
CA ILE A 281 -3.54 -6.75 11.69
C ILE A 281 -2.81 -6.08 10.52
N SER A 282 -3.21 -4.86 10.12
CA SER A 282 -2.53 -4.12 9.04
C SER A 282 -1.06 -3.86 9.36
N ASP A 283 -0.74 -3.41 10.57
CA ASP A 283 0.62 -3.18 11.05
C ASP A 283 1.45 -4.49 11.06
N ALA A 284 0.81 -5.63 11.33
CA ALA A 284 1.48 -6.93 11.22
C ALA A 284 1.84 -7.27 9.76
N PHE A 285 0.98 -6.95 8.80
CA PHE A 285 1.30 -7.11 7.38
C PHE A 285 2.39 -6.14 6.92
N GLU A 286 2.34 -4.88 7.33
CA GLU A 286 3.39 -3.91 7.02
C GLU A 286 4.75 -4.35 7.58
N ARG A 287 4.79 -4.79 8.85
CA ARG A 287 6.00 -5.37 9.45
C ARG A 287 6.48 -6.62 8.70
N PHE A 288 5.56 -7.46 8.23
CA PHE A 288 5.92 -8.64 7.46
C PHE A 288 6.59 -8.26 6.14
N TYR A 289 5.99 -7.34 5.39
CA TYR A 289 6.54 -6.87 4.12
C TYR A 289 7.90 -6.19 4.31
N SER A 290 8.06 -5.37 5.36
CA SER A 290 9.33 -4.70 5.62
C SER A 290 10.44 -5.66 6.07
N GLN A 291 10.12 -6.68 6.87
CA GLN A 291 11.09 -7.65 7.38
C GLN A 291 11.52 -8.69 6.34
N THR A 292 10.60 -9.10 5.48
CA THR A 292 10.86 -10.16 4.49
C THR A 292 11.31 -9.59 3.14
N GLY A 293 10.99 -8.32 2.86
CA GLY A 293 11.07 -7.75 1.52
C GLY A 293 10.13 -8.43 0.52
N ALA A 294 9.24 -9.32 1.01
CA ALA A 294 8.26 -9.99 0.17
C ALA A 294 7.17 -8.98 -0.20
N ASN A 295 6.64 -9.15 -1.40
CA ASN A 295 5.65 -8.26 -1.98
C ASN A 295 4.27 -8.93 -2.04
N GLN A 296 4.19 -10.20 -1.64
CA GLN A 296 2.94 -10.93 -1.43
C GLN A 296 2.99 -11.66 -0.10
N VAL A 297 1.80 -11.81 0.45
CA VAL A 297 1.56 -12.64 1.63
C VAL A 297 1.36 -14.08 1.16
N PRO A 298 1.91 -15.10 1.84
CA PRO A 298 1.61 -16.48 1.51
C PRO A 298 0.11 -16.76 1.51
N GLU A 299 -0.35 -17.66 0.64
CA GLU A 299 -1.78 -18.01 0.53
C GLU A 299 -2.42 -18.34 1.89
N THR A 300 -1.65 -18.95 2.79
CA THR A 300 -2.03 -19.27 4.17
C THR A 300 -2.60 -18.09 4.96
N PHE A 301 -2.11 -16.87 4.72
CA PHE A 301 -2.49 -15.67 5.46
C PHE A 301 -3.40 -14.72 4.67
N LEU A 302 -3.78 -15.05 3.42
CA LEU A 302 -4.76 -14.28 2.67
C LEU A 302 -6.09 -14.09 3.42
N PRO A 303 -6.63 -15.11 4.14
CA PRO A 303 -7.83 -14.91 4.93
C PRO A 303 -7.64 -13.82 6.00
N LEU A 304 -6.48 -13.80 6.68
CA LEU A 304 -6.14 -12.81 7.70
C LEU A 304 -6.00 -11.40 7.10
N GLN A 305 -5.43 -11.27 5.89
CA GLN A 305 -5.30 -10.00 5.18
C GLN A 305 -6.66 -9.35 4.86
N SER A 306 -7.71 -10.16 4.70
CA SER A 306 -9.06 -9.70 4.40
C SER A 306 -9.89 -9.29 5.64
N VAL A 307 -9.42 -9.60 6.85
CA VAL A 307 -10.12 -9.33 8.13
C VAL A 307 -10.28 -7.84 8.45
N PRO A 308 -9.25 -6.97 8.30
CA PRO A 308 -9.34 -5.53 8.58
C PRO A 308 -10.57 -4.87 7.95
N LYS A 309 -10.85 -5.17 6.68
CA LYS A 309 -11.99 -4.62 5.95
C LYS A 309 -13.33 -5.00 6.57
N SER A 310 -13.50 -6.27 6.99
CA SER A 310 -14.72 -6.72 7.68
C SER A 310 -14.89 -6.01 9.02
N LEU A 311 -13.81 -5.84 9.79
CA LEU A 311 -13.84 -5.11 11.06
C LEU A 311 -14.23 -3.64 10.86
N LEU A 312 -13.69 -2.96 9.84
CA LEU A 312 -14.05 -1.57 9.53
C LEU A 312 -15.51 -1.44 9.10
N ARG A 313 -16.05 -2.39 8.31
CA ARG A 313 -17.48 -2.41 7.95
C ARG A 313 -18.37 -2.61 9.19
N ILE A 314 -18.03 -3.54 10.08
CA ILE A 314 -18.73 -3.75 11.35
C ILE A 314 -18.69 -2.48 12.20
N SER A 315 -17.51 -1.86 12.34
CA SER A 315 -17.35 -0.60 13.06
C SER A 315 -18.22 0.52 12.49
N ALA A 316 -18.30 0.65 11.16
CA ALA A 316 -19.13 1.64 10.51
C ALA A 316 -20.62 1.42 10.83
N VAL A 317 -21.10 0.18 10.80
CA VAL A 317 -22.49 -0.15 11.17
C VAL A 317 -22.77 0.17 12.64
N LEU A 318 -21.87 -0.21 13.56
CA LEU A 318 -22.02 0.04 15.01
C LEU A 318 -22.02 1.53 15.40
N ARG A 319 -21.36 2.39 14.61
CA ARG A 319 -21.29 3.84 14.83
C ARG A 319 -22.57 4.57 14.43
N HIS A 320 -23.42 3.99 13.60
CA HIS A 320 -24.69 4.62 13.26
C HIS A 320 -25.65 4.58 14.45
N ASP A 321 -26.18 5.74 14.84
CA ASP A 321 -27.01 5.87 16.03
C ASP A 321 -28.43 5.31 15.89
N VAL A 322 -28.89 5.10 14.65
CA VAL A 322 -30.21 4.54 14.40
C VAL A 322 -30.13 3.00 14.34
N HIS A 323 -30.60 2.36 15.39
CA HIS A 323 -30.79 0.90 15.43
C HIS A 323 -32.10 0.58 14.73
N THR A 324 -31.99 0.11 13.49
CA THR A 324 -33.12 -0.38 12.71
C THR A 324 -32.95 -1.87 12.46
N PRO A 325 -34.04 -2.61 12.19
CA PRO A 325 -33.94 -4.02 11.79
C PRO A 325 -32.99 -4.24 10.61
N GLU A 326 -32.90 -3.28 9.68
CA GLU A 326 -32.00 -3.33 8.54
C GLU A 326 -30.52 -3.17 8.96
N SER A 327 -30.20 -2.25 9.89
CA SER A 327 -28.83 -2.10 10.38
C SER A 327 -28.39 -3.28 11.23
N GLU A 328 -29.30 -3.90 11.99
CA GLU A 328 -29.04 -5.16 12.70
C GLU A 328 -28.78 -6.32 11.74
N GLN A 329 -29.61 -6.47 10.70
CA GLN A 329 -29.40 -7.51 9.69
C GLN A 329 -28.08 -7.32 8.94
N LYS A 330 -27.75 -6.08 8.56
CA LYS A 330 -26.46 -5.74 7.97
C LYS A 330 -25.29 -6.09 8.90
N LEU A 331 -25.41 -5.80 10.19
CA LEU A 331 -24.40 -6.17 11.19
C LEU A 331 -24.23 -7.68 11.28
N ARG A 332 -25.34 -8.44 11.30
CA ARG A 332 -25.34 -9.91 11.30
C ARG A 332 -24.59 -10.47 10.09
N GLU A 333 -24.86 -9.94 8.90
CA GLU A 333 -24.20 -10.35 7.66
C GLU A 333 -22.69 -10.08 7.66
N GLU A 334 -22.26 -8.90 8.11
CA GLU A 334 -20.83 -8.56 8.19
C GLU A 334 -20.09 -9.43 9.22
N ILE A 335 -20.72 -9.73 10.36
CA ILE A 335 -20.15 -10.66 11.36
C ILE A 335 -20.10 -12.08 10.81
N GLY A 336 -21.12 -12.53 10.08
CA GLY A 336 -21.11 -13.82 9.40
C GLY A 336 -19.94 -13.96 8.42
N ARG A 337 -19.68 -12.93 7.61
CA ARG A 337 -18.51 -12.87 6.71
C ARG A 337 -17.19 -12.93 7.48
N LEU A 338 -17.07 -12.16 8.57
CA LEU A 338 -15.89 -12.18 9.43
C LEU A 338 -15.66 -13.59 10.00
N ASN A 339 -16.69 -14.22 10.56
CA ASN A 339 -16.61 -15.57 11.13
C ASN A 339 -16.23 -16.62 10.07
N ALA A 340 -16.68 -16.48 8.83
CA ALA A 340 -16.29 -17.35 7.72
C ALA A 340 -14.81 -17.18 7.35
N LYS A 341 -14.29 -15.94 7.30
CA LYS A 341 -12.86 -15.67 7.06
C LYS A 341 -11.96 -16.27 8.13
N VAL A 342 -12.38 -16.19 9.39
CA VAL A 342 -11.66 -16.83 10.50
C VAL A 342 -11.65 -18.34 10.35
N SER A 343 -12.78 -18.93 9.96
CA SER A 343 -12.86 -20.38 9.68
C SER A 343 -11.93 -20.80 8.53
N LEU A 344 -11.82 -19.95 7.50
CA LEU A 344 -10.91 -20.18 6.39
C LEU A 344 -9.45 -20.04 6.84
N LEU A 345 -9.13 -19.04 7.67
CA LEU A 345 -7.80 -18.88 8.27
C LEU A 345 -7.38 -20.13 9.06
N GLU A 346 -8.26 -20.64 9.91
CA GLU A 346 -8.03 -21.88 10.65
C GLU A 346 -7.74 -23.06 9.71
N THR A 347 -8.52 -23.19 8.64
CA THR A 347 -8.34 -24.25 7.64
C THR A 347 -6.99 -24.14 6.93
N GLU A 348 -6.61 -22.92 6.51
CA GLU A 348 -5.35 -22.68 5.81
C GLU A 348 -4.13 -22.87 6.72
N LEU A 349 -4.22 -22.46 7.99
CA LEU A 349 -3.18 -22.74 8.99
C LEU A 349 -3.03 -24.25 9.25
N ALA A 350 -4.13 -25.00 9.33
CA ALA A 350 -4.09 -26.46 9.47
C ALA A 350 -3.45 -27.14 8.25
N LYS A 351 -3.76 -26.68 7.04
CA LYS A 351 -3.07 -27.15 5.81
C LYS A 351 -1.57 -26.86 5.86
N ALA A 352 -1.19 -25.64 6.24
CA ALA A 352 0.21 -25.27 6.35
C ALA A 352 0.98 -26.09 7.40
N GLN A 353 0.35 -26.38 8.55
CA GLN A 353 0.91 -27.25 9.59
C GLN A 353 1.14 -28.68 9.07
N THR A 354 0.15 -29.27 8.40
CA THR A 354 0.23 -30.67 7.91
C THR A 354 1.19 -30.85 6.74
N ALA A 355 1.41 -29.80 5.95
CA ALA A 355 2.33 -29.83 4.81
C ALA A 355 3.82 -30.01 5.20
N ASN A 356 4.18 -29.97 6.49
CA ASN A 356 5.56 -30.18 7.02
C ASN A 356 6.56 -29.14 6.44
N PRO A 357 7.85 -29.05 6.85
CA PRO A 357 8.69 -27.84 6.69
C PRO A 357 9.09 -27.48 5.24
N THR A 358 8.49 -28.11 4.22
CA THR A 358 8.71 -27.78 2.82
C THR A 358 8.00 -26.49 2.38
N VAL A 359 6.92 -26.08 3.06
CA VAL A 359 6.15 -24.89 2.64
C VAL A 359 6.85 -23.59 3.04
N PHE A 360 7.41 -23.54 4.24
CA PHE A 360 8.09 -22.35 4.75
C PHE A 360 9.55 -22.66 5.04
N SER A 361 10.45 -21.89 4.42
CA SER A 361 11.86 -21.96 4.79
C SER A 361 12.04 -21.53 6.26
N LYS A 362 13.05 -22.08 6.94
CA LYS A 362 13.35 -21.67 8.33
C LYS A 362 13.63 -20.16 8.45
N ALA A 363 14.28 -19.58 7.43
CA ALA A 363 14.52 -18.14 7.37
C ALA A 363 13.20 -17.35 7.29
N PHE A 364 12.28 -17.80 6.45
CA PHE A 364 10.94 -17.20 6.34
C PHE A 364 10.19 -17.30 7.67
N LEU A 365 10.15 -18.47 8.31
CA LEU A 365 9.45 -18.67 9.59
C LEU A 365 9.97 -17.70 10.65
N ARG A 366 11.29 -17.52 10.75
CA ARG A 366 11.90 -16.58 11.69
C ARG A 366 11.46 -15.13 11.43
N GLN A 367 11.42 -14.70 10.17
CA GLN A 367 11.01 -13.34 9.81
C GLN A 367 9.49 -13.13 10.01
N ALA A 368 8.68 -14.11 9.61
CA ALA A 368 7.24 -14.05 9.77
C ALA A 368 6.80 -14.16 11.25
N ALA A 369 7.57 -14.85 12.10
CA ALA A 369 7.25 -15.05 13.51
C ALA A 369 7.15 -13.74 14.31
N SER A 370 7.91 -12.69 13.94
CA SER A 370 7.83 -11.36 14.56
C SER A 370 6.72 -10.45 14.01
N SER A 371 5.98 -10.91 13.00
CA SER A 371 4.94 -10.16 12.31
C SER A 371 3.65 -10.98 12.25
N LEU A 372 3.41 -11.75 11.18
CA LEU A 372 2.19 -12.55 10.98
C LEU A 372 2.07 -13.75 11.92
N GLY A 373 3.18 -14.17 12.52
CA GLY A 373 3.24 -15.20 13.54
C GLY A 373 3.28 -14.62 14.96
N ASP A 374 3.15 -13.30 15.17
CA ASP A 374 3.32 -12.69 16.50
C ASP A 374 2.24 -13.16 17.49
N TRP A 375 2.62 -13.74 18.64
CA TRP A 375 1.63 -14.21 19.62
C TRP A 375 0.70 -13.08 20.10
N LYS A 376 1.20 -11.84 20.14
CA LYS A 376 0.40 -10.66 20.52
C LYS A 376 -0.72 -10.41 19.53
N LEU A 377 -0.45 -10.60 18.23
CA LEU A 377 -1.46 -10.47 17.18
C LEU A 377 -2.57 -11.50 17.38
N TYR A 378 -2.22 -12.77 17.62
CA TYR A 378 -3.22 -13.82 17.84
C TYR A 378 -3.99 -13.65 19.14
N ALA A 379 -3.34 -13.18 20.20
CA ALA A 379 -4.03 -12.83 21.45
C ALA A 379 -5.04 -11.68 21.23
N ALA A 380 -4.65 -10.63 20.50
CA ALA A 380 -5.54 -9.53 20.13
C ALA A 380 -6.69 -10.00 19.24
N LEU A 381 -6.40 -10.85 18.25
CA LEU A 381 -7.38 -11.47 17.36
C LEU A 381 -8.38 -12.31 18.13
N CYS A 382 -7.92 -13.13 19.08
CA CYS A 382 -8.81 -13.93 19.92
C CYS A 382 -9.70 -13.05 20.81
N GLY A 383 -9.13 -12.08 21.52
CA GLY A 383 -9.89 -11.18 22.40
C GLY A 383 -10.89 -10.31 21.63
N GLY A 384 -10.48 -9.73 20.51
CA GLY A 384 -11.31 -8.85 19.70
C GLY A 384 -12.42 -9.60 18.96
N LEU A 385 -12.11 -10.74 18.33
CA LEU A 385 -13.11 -11.52 17.60
C LEU A 385 -14.09 -12.23 18.53
N TRP A 386 -13.65 -12.71 19.70
CA TRP A 386 -14.58 -13.26 20.70
C TRP A 386 -15.64 -12.23 21.09
N PHE A 387 -15.24 -10.96 21.26
CA PHE A 387 -16.16 -9.88 21.58
C PHE A 387 -17.15 -9.57 20.44
N VAL A 388 -16.70 -9.61 19.19
CA VAL A 388 -17.49 -9.18 18.01
C VAL A 388 -18.34 -10.31 17.41
N SER A 389 -17.90 -11.57 17.52
CA SER A 389 -18.46 -12.71 16.79
C SER A 389 -19.88 -13.12 17.18
N GLY A 390 -20.34 -12.81 18.40
CA GLY A 390 -21.69 -13.16 18.90
C GLY A 390 -21.98 -14.66 19.06
N ASP A 391 -21.03 -15.55 18.73
CA ASP A 391 -21.12 -17.00 18.89
C ASP A 391 -20.11 -17.47 19.94
N GLU A 392 -20.54 -17.55 21.20
CA GLU A 392 -19.65 -17.80 22.33
C GLU A 392 -18.91 -19.14 22.23
N PHE A 393 -19.59 -20.20 21.79
CA PHE A 393 -19.01 -21.56 21.81
C PHE A 393 -18.27 -21.89 20.52
N GLY A 394 -18.85 -21.57 19.36
CA GLY A 394 -18.20 -21.87 18.08
C GLY A 394 -16.94 -21.02 17.88
N MET A 395 -17.01 -19.73 18.20
CA MET A 395 -15.86 -18.84 18.03
C MET A 395 -14.74 -19.14 19.03
N GLN A 396 -15.06 -19.42 20.30
CA GLN A 396 -14.05 -19.77 21.29
C GLN A 396 -13.21 -20.97 20.83
N GLN A 397 -13.87 -22.06 20.40
CA GLN A 397 -13.17 -23.25 19.93
C GLN A 397 -12.26 -22.95 18.73
N ARG A 398 -12.71 -22.14 17.77
CA ARG A 398 -11.90 -21.75 16.60
C ARG A 398 -10.69 -20.93 16.99
N LEU A 399 -10.84 -20.01 17.95
CA LEU A 399 -9.75 -19.20 18.44
C LEU A 399 -8.70 -20.04 19.17
N GLU A 400 -9.13 -21.00 20.00
CA GLU A 400 -8.24 -21.98 20.63
C GLU A 400 -7.49 -22.81 19.57
N ASN A 401 -8.18 -23.26 18.52
CA ASN A 401 -7.58 -24.00 17.41
C ASN A 401 -6.56 -23.13 16.66
N ILE A 402 -6.89 -21.87 16.36
CA ILE A 402 -5.99 -20.94 15.67
C ILE A 402 -4.72 -20.70 16.50
N ILE A 403 -4.83 -20.51 17.82
CA ILE A 403 -3.65 -20.37 18.71
C ILE A 403 -2.79 -21.63 18.64
N ALA A 404 -3.39 -22.82 18.77
CA ALA A 404 -2.67 -24.09 18.73
C ALA A 404 -1.95 -24.31 17.38
N LEU A 405 -2.61 -23.97 16.27
CA LEU A 405 -2.04 -24.04 14.93
C LEU A 405 -0.90 -23.05 14.75
N ARG A 406 -1.07 -21.81 15.22
CA ARG A 406 -0.01 -20.80 15.25
C ARG A 406 1.20 -21.29 16.03
N ASP A 407 0.99 -21.85 17.22
CA ASP A 407 2.08 -22.33 18.07
C ASP A 407 2.81 -23.51 17.43
N ALA A 408 2.10 -24.38 16.72
CA ALA A 408 2.73 -25.45 15.96
C ALA A 408 3.58 -24.96 14.78
N ILE A 409 3.23 -23.83 14.16
CA ILE A 409 3.96 -23.26 13.00
C ILE A 409 5.11 -22.35 13.46
N PHE A 410 4.88 -21.53 14.49
CA PHE A 410 5.76 -20.43 14.88
C PHE A 410 6.32 -20.52 16.31
N GLY A 411 5.86 -21.47 17.14
CA GLY A 411 6.17 -21.50 18.57
C GLY A 411 7.65 -21.58 18.89
N ASP A 412 8.45 -22.24 18.05
CA ASP A 412 9.90 -22.33 18.22
C ASP A 412 10.61 -20.98 18.00
N GLU A 413 10.11 -20.14 17.09
CA GLU A 413 10.73 -18.85 16.75
C GLU A 413 10.11 -17.68 17.54
N ASN A 414 8.85 -17.80 17.99
CA ASN A 414 8.17 -16.81 18.83
C ASN A 414 7.27 -17.50 19.87
N PRO A 415 7.82 -17.99 20.99
CA PRO A 415 7.03 -18.69 22.00
C PRO A 415 6.08 -17.74 22.74
N VAL A 416 4.90 -18.24 23.11
CA VAL A 416 4.01 -17.53 24.04
C VAL A 416 4.72 -17.41 25.40
N PRO A 417 4.86 -16.21 25.98
CA PRO A 417 5.46 -16.04 27.29
C PRO A 417 4.75 -16.88 28.35
N ALA A 418 5.50 -17.45 29.29
CA ALA A 418 4.90 -18.15 30.42
C ALA A 418 3.97 -17.18 31.20
N PRO A 419 2.83 -17.64 31.74
CA PRO A 419 1.86 -16.78 32.44
C PRO A 419 2.50 -15.91 33.53
N GLU A 420 3.53 -16.44 34.21
CA GLU A 420 4.29 -15.77 35.27
C GLU A 420 5.04 -14.52 34.77
N THR A 421 5.39 -14.47 33.49
CA THR A 421 6.13 -13.35 32.86
C THR A 421 5.21 -12.29 32.24
N MET A 422 3.91 -12.58 32.11
CA MET A 422 2.93 -11.65 31.53
C MET A 422 2.37 -10.65 32.55
N LEU A 423 2.41 -10.98 33.83
CA LEU A 423 2.01 -10.06 34.88
C LEU A 423 3.20 -9.14 35.19
N PRO A 424 3.07 -7.81 35.03
CA PRO A 424 4.12 -6.90 35.47
C PRO A 424 4.38 -7.17 36.96
N ASP A 425 5.65 -7.33 37.34
CA ASP A 425 6.08 -7.52 38.73
C ASP A 425 5.35 -6.48 39.59
N ASN A 426 4.34 -6.94 40.33
CA ASN A 426 3.48 -6.06 41.08
C ASN A 426 4.30 -5.61 42.30
N PRO A 427 4.74 -4.33 42.38
CA PRO A 427 5.75 -3.91 43.36
C PRO A 427 5.20 -3.77 44.79
N VAL A 428 4.10 -4.46 45.12
CA VAL A 428 3.31 -4.27 46.35
C VAL A 428 3.43 -5.46 47.32
N ARG A 429 4.52 -6.24 47.27
CA ARG A 429 4.73 -7.39 48.18
C ARG A 429 5.75 -7.19 49.30
N GLU A 430 6.18 -5.95 49.58
CA GLU A 430 6.94 -5.62 50.79
C GLU A 430 6.25 -4.49 51.58
N VAL A 431 5.30 -4.84 52.43
CA VAL A 431 4.92 -4.08 53.65
C VAL A 431 4.58 -5.07 54.76
#